data_AF-A0A533U6T4-F1
#
_entry.id   AF-A0A533U6T4-F1
#
_cell.length_a   1.000
_cell.length_b   1.000
_cell.length_c   1.000
_cell.angle_alpha   90.00
_cell.angle_beta   90.00
_cell.angle_gamma   90.00
#
_symmetry.space_group_name_H-M   'P 1'
#
loop_
_entity.id
_entity.type
_entity.pdbx_description
1 polymer ?
#
loop_
_entity_poly.entity_id
_entity_poly.type
_entity_poly.pdbx_seq_one_letter_code
_entity_poly.pdbx_strand_id
1 'polypeptide(L)'
;MDLLSVIDVGCGTRPQGNVNCDLFVEGLHRDVTSDKIDYRKIPNFVICDGSYLPFATGSFKIAKSNHTIEHTETPYLFLQELRRVSKRIEMNVPFGCWYDWLWFRVHGHKWSLMPWWYRNALPVGAKVTIRLMWKRTLIRGKKIPLFVYPYLEIHVET
;
A
#
# COMPACT_ATOMS: atom_id res chain seq x y z
N MET A 1 -28.00 1.89 -8.82
CA MET A 1 -26.69 2.02 -9.49
C MET A 1 -25.65 1.41 -8.57
N ASP A 2 -25.19 0.21 -8.91
CA ASP A 2 -24.12 -0.50 -8.17
C ASP A 2 -22.76 0.12 -8.52
N LEU A 3 -22.49 1.33 -8.02
CA LEU A 3 -21.12 1.84 -8.03
C LEU A 3 -20.31 0.94 -7.11
N LEU A 4 -19.29 0.26 -7.63
CA LEU A 4 -18.34 -0.49 -6.83
C LEU A 4 -17.74 0.46 -5.78
N SER A 5 -18.06 0.24 -4.49
CA SER A 5 -17.50 1.04 -3.41
C SER A 5 -16.07 0.61 -3.14
N VAL A 6 -15.11 1.45 -3.53
CA VAL A 6 -13.68 1.25 -3.31
C VAL A 6 -13.21 2.18 -2.19
N ILE A 7 -12.53 1.61 -1.19
CA ILE A 7 -11.74 2.37 -0.22
C ILE A 7 -10.26 2.31 -0.60
N ASP A 8 -9.55 3.43 -0.54
CA ASP A 8 -8.09 3.50 -0.70
C ASP A 8 -7.43 3.91 0.62
N VAL A 9 -6.70 2.98 1.23
CA VAL A 9 -6.11 3.11 2.58
C VAL A 9 -4.61 3.39 2.48
N GLY A 10 -4.18 4.51 3.05
CA GLY A 10 -2.84 5.08 2.84
C GLY A 10 -2.72 5.77 1.49
N CYS A 11 -3.77 6.47 1.07
CA CYS A 11 -3.91 6.98 -0.30
C CYS A 11 -2.88 8.07 -0.67
N GLY A 12 -2.23 8.68 0.32
CA GLY A 12 -1.29 9.77 0.10
C GLY A 12 -1.88 10.93 -0.70
N THR A 13 -1.09 11.45 -1.65
CA THR A 13 -1.50 12.54 -2.55
C THR A 13 -2.14 12.05 -3.86
N ARG A 14 -2.28 10.74 -4.05
CA ARG A 14 -2.78 10.12 -5.30
C ARG A 14 -3.89 9.10 -5.00
N PRO A 15 -5.06 9.58 -4.54
CA PRO A 15 -6.19 8.73 -4.21
C PRO A 15 -6.73 7.94 -5.41
N GLN A 16 -7.11 6.69 -5.19
CA GLN A 16 -7.67 5.77 -6.19
C GLN A 16 -9.06 5.23 -5.81
N GLY A 17 -9.59 5.62 -4.65
CA GLY A 17 -10.85 5.14 -4.10
C GLY A 17 -12.00 6.12 -4.25
N ASN A 18 -13.22 5.61 -4.04
CA ASN A 18 -14.40 6.44 -3.82
C ASN A 18 -14.41 7.05 -2.42
N VAL A 19 -13.86 6.32 -1.45
CA VAL A 19 -13.52 6.78 -0.09
C VAL A 19 -12.02 6.63 0.07
N ASN A 20 -11.38 7.63 0.63
CA ASN A 20 -9.92 7.68 0.71
C ASN A 20 -9.51 7.95 2.15
N CYS A 21 -8.50 7.26 2.65
CA CYS A 21 -8.03 7.53 3.99
C CYS A 21 -6.52 7.50 4.12
N ASP A 22 -6.03 8.32 5.04
CA ASP A 22 -4.63 8.36 5.41
C ASP A 22 -4.49 8.94 6.83
N LEU A 23 -3.53 8.43 7.60
CA LEU A 23 -3.26 8.91 8.96
C LEU A 23 -2.45 10.21 8.94
N PHE A 24 -1.51 10.34 8.00
CA PHE A 24 -0.52 11.40 8.00
C PHE A 24 -0.78 12.39 6.86
N VAL A 25 -1.50 13.46 7.18
CA VAL A 25 -1.75 14.58 6.24
C VAL A 25 -0.57 15.55 6.11
N GLU A 26 0.33 15.57 7.09
CA GLU A 26 1.53 16.41 7.09
C GLU A 26 2.75 15.66 6.50
N GLY A 27 3.62 16.38 5.79
CA GLY A 27 4.66 15.81 4.91
C GLY A 27 5.87 15.15 5.58
N LEU A 28 5.90 15.01 6.91
CA LEU A 28 7.08 14.48 7.62
C LEU A 28 7.24 12.94 7.53
N HIS A 29 6.16 12.21 7.20
CA HIS A 29 6.13 10.74 7.29
C HIS A 29 6.24 9.99 5.95
N ARG A 30 6.16 10.74 4.85
CA ARG A 30 6.53 10.28 3.51
C ARG A 30 7.82 11.02 3.22
N ASP A 31 8.84 10.40 2.61
CA ASP A 31 10.13 10.97 2.16
C ASP A 31 10.30 12.51 2.28
N VAL A 32 11.52 12.98 2.58
CA VAL A 32 11.88 14.41 2.72
C VAL A 32 11.41 15.33 1.55
N THR A 33 10.99 14.75 0.42
CA THR A 33 10.43 15.39 -0.79
C THR A 33 8.90 15.33 -0.91
N SER A 34 8.17 14.81 0.07
CA SER A 34 6.75 14.48 -0.06
C SER A 34 5.86 15.68 0.21
N ASP A 35 5.04 16.01 -0.79
CA ASP A 35 4.03 17.04 -0.66
C ASP A 35 3.03 16.71 0.48
N LYS A 36 2.67 17.74 1.24
CA LYS A 36 1.55 17.71 2.19
C LYS A 36 0.29 17.19 1.48
N ILE A 37 -0.50 16.35 2.13
CA ILE A 37 -1.82 16.01 1.58
C ILE A 37 -2.73 17.23 1.68
N ASP A 38 -3.15 17.75 0.54
CA ASP A 38 -4.29 18.66 0.47
C ASP A 38 -5.59 17.85 0.54
N TYR A 39 -5.92 17.35 1.73
CA TYR A 39 -7.06 16.47 1.96
C TYR A 39 -8.40 17.09 1.55
N ARG A 40 -8.48 18.43 1.49
CA ARG A 40 -9.67 19.18 1.04
C ARG A 40 -9.96 18.97 -0.45
N LYS A 41 -8.96 18.57 -1.23
CA LYS A 41 -9.09 18.25 -2.66
C LYS A 41 -9.30 16.75 -2.91
N ILE A 42 -9.21 15.91 -1.88
CA ILE A 42 -9.41 14.47 -2.01
C ILE A 42 -10.87 14.14 -1.71
N PRO A 43 -11.61 13.53 -2.64
CA PRO A 43 -13.00 13.15 -2.41
C PRO A 43 -13.15 12.17 -1.25
N ASN A 44 -14.14 12.42 -0.39
CA ASN A 44 -14.51 11.55 0.74
C ASN A 44 -13.30 11.13 1.59
N PHE A 45 -12.41 12.09 1.89
CA PHE A 45 -11.21 11.84 2.65
C PHE A 45 -11.51 11.67 4.14
N VAL A 46 -10.94 10.64 4.75
CA VAL A 46 -11.04 10.34 6.19
C VAL A 46 -9.64 10.27 6.77
N ILE A 47 -9.38 11.05 7.81
CA ILE A 47 -8.15 10.94 8.59
C ILE A 47 -8.33 9.76 9.56
N CYS A 48 -7.64 8.65 9.34
CA CYS A 48 -7.66 7.50 10.24
C CYS A 48 -6.42 6.62 10.08
N ASP A 49 -6.11 5.85 11.12
CA ASP A 49 -5.15 4.75 11.05
C ASP A 49 -5.78 3.56 10.31
N GLY A 50 -5.09 3.02 9.31
CA GLY A 50 -5.56 1.84 8.58
C GLY A 50 -5.67 0.56 9.43
N SER A 51 -5.10 0.58 10.64
CA SER A 51 -5.23 -0.46 11.66
C SER A 51 -6.50 -0.29 12.52
N TYR A 52 -7.25 0.80 12.35
CA TYR A 52 -8.47 1.12 13.08
C TYR A 52 -9.45 1.89 12.18
N LEU A 53 -10.01 1.21 11.18
CA LEU A 53 -10.84 1.84 10.16
C LEU A 53 -12.23 2.20 10.71
N PRO A 54 -12.67 3.47 10.61
CA PRO A 54 -13.95 3.95 11.17
C PRO A 54 -15.15 3.60 10.27
N PHE A 55 -15.13 2.40 9.67
CA PHE A 55 -16.16 1.92 8.76
C PHE A 55 -16.76 0.61 9.28
N ALA A 56 -18.04 0.37 8.99
CA ALA A 56 -18.69 -0.89 9.34
C ALA A 56 -18.10 -2.06 8.55
N THR A 57 -18.24 -3.27 9.09
CA THR A 57 -17.84 -4.51 8.40
C THR A 57 -18.56 -4.62 7.05
N GLY A 58 -17.81 -4.97 5.99
CA GLY A 58 -18.34 -5.16 4.64
C GLY A 58 -18.86 -3.90 3.93
N SER A 59 -18.47 -2.69 4.39
CA SER A 59 -18.87 -1.41 3.78
C SER A 59 -18.39 -1.23 2.33
N PHE A 60 -17.30 -1.93 1.95
CA PHE A 60 -16.65 -1.79 0.65
C PHE A 60 -16.65 -3.09 -0.14
N LYS A 61 -16.69 -2.98 -1.46
CA LYS A 61 -16.43 -4.12 -2.34
C LYS A 61 -14.92 -4.38 -2.42
N ILE A 62 -14.11 -3.33 -2.53
CA ILE A 62 -12.66 -3.44 -2.68
C ILE A 62 -11.94 -2.49 -1.71
N ALA A 63 -10.94 -2.98 -1.00
CA ALA A 63 -9.94 -2.17 -0.33
C ALA A 63 -8.63 -2.15 -1.13
N LYS A 64 -8.16 -0.96 -1.46
CA LYS A 64 -6.85 -0.71 -2.05
C LYS A 64 -5.87 -0.21 -1.00
N SER A 65 -4.62 -0.61 -1.10
CA SER A 65 -3.54 -0.03 -0.31
C SER A 65 -2.21 -0.21 -1.01
N ASN A 66 -1.43 0.86 -1.17
CA ASN A 66 -0.16 0.80 -1.89
C ASN A 66 0.93 1.40 -1.03
N HIS A 67 2.01 0.65 -0.80
CA HIS A 67 3.18 1.11 -0.05
C HIS A 67 2.82 1.73 1.31
N THR A 68 1.98 1.03 2.08
CA THR A 68 1.42 1.54 3.34
C THR A 68 1.64 0.56 4.49
N ILE A 69 1.32 -0.73 4.28
CA ILE A 69 1.35 -1.75 5.32
C ILE A 69 2.74 -1.88 6.00
N GLU A 70 3.82 -1.67 5.25
CA GLU A 70 5.20 -1.69 5.74
C GLU A 70 5.54 -0.54 6.72
N HIS A 71 4.72 0.51 6.73
CA HIS A 71 4.85 1.67 7.62
C HIS A 71 3.93 1.60 8.85
N THR A 72 3.02 0.64 8.89
CA THR A 72 2.06 0.49 9.99
C THR A 72 2.75 -0.04 11.25
N GLU A 73 2.21 0.25 12.44
CA GLU A 73 2.72 -0.35 13.68
C GLU A 73 2.44 -1.85 13.76
N THR A 74 1.29 -2.29 13.23
CA THR A 74 0.87 -3.69 13.31
C THR A 74 0.30 -4.15 11.97
N PRO A 75 1.14 -4.68 11.05
CA PRO A 75 0.74 -5.12 9.72
C PRO A 75 -0.40 -6.16 9.70
N TYR A 76 -0.44 -7.03 10.70
CA TYR A 76 -1.52 -8.02 10.86
C TYR A 76 -2.88 -7.37 11.13
N LEU A 77 -2.91 -6.37 12.03
CA LEU A 77 -4.13 -5.65 12.35
C LEU A 77 -4.61 -4.81 11.17
N PHE A 78 -3.68 -4.16 10.47
CA PHE A 78 -3.96 -3.48 9.21
C PHE A 78 -4.63 -4.40 8.19
N LEU A 79 -4.05 -5.59 7.93
CA LEU A 79 -4.67 -6.59 7.04
C LEU A 79 -6.05 -7.02 7.54
N GLN A 80 -6.20 -7.25 8.84
CA GLN A 80 -7.47 -7.64 9.43
C GLN A 80 -8.56 -6.58 9.21
N GLU A 81 -8.23 -5.31 9.35
CA GLU A 81 -9.15 -4.21 9.09
C GLU A 81 -9.53 -4.10 7.62
N LEU A 82 -8.57 -4.22 6.69
CA LEU A 82 -8.87 -4.28 5.25
C LEU A 82 -9.85 -5.41 4.93
N ARG A 83 -9.64 -6.59 5.54
CA ARG A 83 -10.53 -7.75 5.39
C ARG A 83 -11.90 -7.52 6.02
N ARG A 84 -11.95 -6.83 7.16
CA ARG A 84 -13.19 -6.55 7.86
C ARG A 84 -14.08 -5.61 7.04
N VAL A 85 -13.52 -4.55 6.49
CA VAL A 85 -14.32 -3.50 5.82
C VAL A 85 -14.63 -3.80 4.36
N SER A 86 -13.92 -4.73 3.71
CA SER A 86 -14.04 -5.00 2.28
C SER A 86 -14.22 -6.47 1.92
N LYS A 87 -14.77 -6.76 0.73
CA LYS A 87 -14.91 -8.13 0.19
C LYS A 87 -13.65 -8.63 -0.54
N ARG A 88 -12.83 -7.69 -1.02
CA ARG A 88 -11.61 -7.98 -1.76
C ARG A 88 -10.54 -6.96 -1.42
N ILE A 89 -9.29 -7.41 -1.33
CA ILE A 89 -8.13 -6.54 -1.12
C ILE A 89 -7.26 -6.57 -2.37
N GLU A 90 -6.82 -5.39 -2.80
CA GLU A 90 -5.81 -5.19 -3.83
C GLU A 90 -4.69 -4.32 -3.25
N MET A 91 -3.46 -4.85 -3.16
CA MET A 91 -2.36 -4.06 -2.63
C MET A 91 -1.05 -4.24 -3.38
N ASN A 92 -0.26 -3.17 -3.42
CA ASN A 92 1.12 -3.19 -3.88
C ASN A 92 2.04 -2.90 -2.71
N VAL A 93 3.01 -3.78 -2.49
CA VAL A 93 3.92 -3.71 -1.34
C VAL A 93 5.34 -4.01 -1.81
N PRO A 94 6.37 -3.42 -1.18
CA PRO A 94 7.74 -3.71 -1.53
C PRO A 94 8.02 -5.21 -1.38
N PHE A 95 8.77 -5.77 -2.31
CA PHE A 95 9.24 -7.14 -2.18
C PHE A 95 10.35 -7.15 -1.12
N GLY A 96 10.00 -7.53 0.11
CA GLY A 96 10.94 -7.65 1.20
C GLY A 96 12.11 -8.52 0.77
N CYS A 97 13.26 -7.89 0.55
CA CYS A 97 14.50 -8.55 0.19
C CYS A 97 15.71 -7.71 0.68
N TRP A 98 16.92 -8.22 0.53
CA TRP A 98 18.18 -7.50 0.76
C TRP A 98 18.21 -6.04 0.27
N TYR A 99 17.59 -5.72 -0.87
CA TYR A 99 17.52 -4.34 -1.38
C TYR A 99 16.63 -3.44 -0.49
N ASP A 100 15.56 -4.00 0.05
CA ASP A 100 14.61 -3.37 0.96
C ASP A 100 15.28 -3.00 2.30
N TRP A 101 16.29 -3.76 2.72
CA TRP A 101 17.11 -3.45 3.90
C TRP A 101 17.94 -2.16 3.72
N LEU A 102 18.38 -1.86 2.49
CA LEU A 102 19.10 -0.63 2.17
C LEU A 102 18.16 0.59 2.19
N TRP A 103 16.93 0.41 1.71
CA TRP A 103 15.89 1.45 1.66
C TRP A 103 15.10 1.61 2.96
N PHE A 104 15.21 0.64 3.87
CA PHE A 104 14.58 0.62 5.19
C PHE A 104 14.82 1.89 6.00
N ARG A 105 16.05 2.41 5.91
CA ARG A 105 16.47 3.60 6.65
C ARG A 105 16.09 4.91 5.96
N VAL A 106 15.77 4.88 4.68
CA VAL A 106 15.55 6.09 3.86
C VAL A 106 14.08 6.48 3.83
N HIS A 107 13.17 5.51 3.70
CA HIS A 107 11.74 5.77 3.48
C HIS A 107 10.86 5.61 4.74
N GLY A 108 11.45 5.36 5.91
CA GLY A 108 10.68 5.18 7.15
C GLY A 108 9.84 3.90 7.20
N HIS A 109 10.31 2.82 6.54
CA HIS A 109 9.68 1.50 6.67
C HIS A 109 9.90 0.98 8.09
N LYS A 110 8.84 0.48 8.73
CA LYS A 110 8.94 -0.21 10.03
C LYS A 110 9.17 -1.69 9.85
N TRP A 111 8.69 -2.26 8.75
CA TRP A 111 8.72 -3.70 8.48
C TRP A 111 9.28 -4.03 7.11
N SER A 112 10.22 -4.97 7.05
CA SER A 112 10.64 -5.57 5.78
C SER A 112 9.86 -6.85 5.64
N LEU A 113 8.65 -6.72 5.09
CA LEU A 113 7.69 -7.80 5.00
C LEU A 113 8.19 -8.78 3.94
N MET A 114 8.83 -9.84 4.41
CA MET A 114 9.42 -10.86 3.56
C MET A 114 8.34 -11.77 2.97
N PRO A 115 8.60 -12.46 1.84
CA PRO A 115 7.63 -13.36 1.22
C PRO A 115 7.02 -14.40 2.18
N TRP A 116 7.78 -14.91 3.15
CA TRP A 116 7.26 -15.87 4.14
C TRP A 116 6.26 -15.22 5.11
N TRP A 117 6.38 -13.93 5.40
CA TRP A 117 5.44 -13.24 6.26
C TRP A 117 4.06 -13.21 5.58
N TYR A 118 4.01 -12.84 4.31
CA TYR A 118 2.77 -12.87 3.52
C TYR A 118 2.16 -14.26 3.43
N ARG A 119 3.00 -15.31 3.31
CA ARG A 119 2.50 -16.70 3.32
C ARG A 119 1.77 -17.06 4.62
N ASN A 120 2.17 -16.50 5.76
CA ASN A 120 1.52 -16.73 7.05
C ASN A 120 0.37 -15.77 7.33
N ALA A 121 0.46 -14.53 6.85
CA ALA A 121 -0.52 -13.48 7.11
C ALA A 121 -1.75 -13.53 6.20
N LEU A 122 -1.59 -14.01 4.97
CA LEU A 122 -2.66 -14.06 3.98
C LEU A 122 -3.47 -15.36 4.11
N PRO A 123 -4.80 -15.32 3.86
CA PRO A 123 -5.63 -16.52 3.89
C PRO A 123 -5.26 -17.48 2.76
N VAL A 124 -5.61 -18.76 2.97
CA VAL A 124 -5.50 -19.79 1.92
C VAL A 124 -6.32 -19.36 0.71
N GLY A 125 -5.68 -19.32 -0.47
CA GLY A 125 -6.30 -18.87 -1.72
C GLY A 125 -5.97 -17.42 -2.14
N ALA A 126 -5.26 -16.66 -1.30
CA ALA A 126 -4.71 -15.37 -1.71
C ALA A 126 -3.79 -15.51 -2.94
N LYS A 127 -3.98 -14.63 -3.93
CA LYS A 127 -3.16 -14.59 -5.14
C LYS A 127 -2.07 -13.55 -4.94
N VAL A 128 -0.82 -13.99 -4.97
CA VAL A 128 0.35 -13.11 -4.86
C VAL A 128 1.11 -13.17 -6.18
N THR A 129 1.29 -12.03 -6.82
CA THR A 129 2.06 -11.88 -8.06
C THR A 129 3.31 -11.06 -7.78
N ILE A 130 4.48 -11.58 -8.16
CA ILE A 130 5.73 -10.83 -8.10
C ILE A 130 5.86 -10.01 -9.38
N ARG A 131 6.00 -8.69 -9.25
CA ARG A 131 6.27 -7.78 -10.36
C ARG A 131 7.72 -7.30 -10.29
N LEU A 132 8.47 -7.55 -11.36
CA LEU A 132 9.83 -7.05 -11.50
C LEU A 132 9.81 -5.72 -12.23
N MET A 133 10.36 -4.67 -11.61
CA MET A 133 10.44 -3.35 -12.22
C MET A 133 11.82 -3.09 -12.83
N TRP A 134 11.82 -2.63 -14.08
CA TRP A 134 13.01 -2.26 -14.83
C TRP A 134 12.91 -0.79 -15.24
N LYS A 135 13.87 0.05 -14.86
CA LYS A 135 13.96 1.43 -15.34
C LYS A 135 15.01 1.49 -16.42
N ARG A 136 14.64 2.05 -17.56
CA ARG A 136 15.61 2.33 -18.62
C ARG A 136 16.38 3.57 -18.23
N THR A 137 17.63 3.39 -17.84
CA THR A 137 18.55 4.50 -17.57
C THR A 137 19.44 4.72 -18.77
N LEU A 138 19.74 5.99 -19.07
CA LEU A 138 20.74 6.34 -20.05
C LEU A 138 22.12 6.36 -19.39
N ILE A 139 23.00 5.45 -19.80
CA ILE A 139 24.41 5.46 -19.42
C ILE A 139 25.21 5.63 -20.70
N ARG A 140 25.96 6.74 -20.81
CA ARG A 140 26.78 7.08 -21.98
C ARG A 140 25.98 7.01 -23.30
N GLY A 141 24.77 7.58 -23.33
CA GLY A 141 23.93 7.62 -24.53
C GLY A 141 23.24 6.29 -24.88
N LYS A 142 23.50 5.20 -24.16
CA LYS A 142 22.83 3.91 -24.38
C LYS A 142 21.74 3.69 -23.32
N LYS A 143 20.56 3.24 -23.77
CA LYS A 143 19.48 2.81 -22.88
C LYS A 143 19.85 1.46 -22.29
N ILE A 144 20.17 1.43 -21.01
CA ILE A 144 20.46 0.19 -20.28
C ILE A 144 19.26 -0.09 -19.35
N PRO A 145 18.66 -1.29 -19.38
CA PRO A 145 17.68 -1.67 -18.39
C PRO A 145 18.39 -1.85 -17.05
N LEU A 146 18.11 -0.95 -16.11
CA LEU A 146 18.53 -1.08 -14.72
C LEU A 146 17.39 -1.75 -13.96
N PHE A 147 17.69 -2.87 -13.31
CA PHE A 147 16.78 -3.46 -12.34
C PHE A 147 16.61 -2.47 -11.19
N VAL A 148 15.37 -2.05 -10.90
CA VAL A 148 15.12 -1.03 -9.88
C VAL A 148 14.81 -1.71 -8.57
N TYR A 149 13.72 -2.46 -8.53
CA TYR A 149 13.30 -3.27 -7.38
C TYR A 149 12.07 -4.12 -7.78
N PRO A 150 11.88 -5.28 -7.12
CA PRO A 150 10.63 -6.02 -7.20
C PRO A 150 9.58 -5.45 -6.23
N TYR A 151 8.30 -5.58 -6.58
CA TYR A 151 7.18 -5.38 -5.66
C TYR A 151 6.19 -6.54 -5.79
N LEU A 152 5.37 -6.73 -4.75
CA LEU A 152 4.32 -7.73 -4.71
C LEU A 152 2.98 -7.07 -4.98
N GLU A 153 2.24 -7.63 -5.91
CA GLU A 153 0.84 -7.33 -6.17
C GLU A 153 0.01 -8.44 -5.53
N ILE A 154 -0.77 -8.10 -4.50
CA ILE A 154 -1.52 -9.07 -3.69
C ILE A 154 -3.01 -8.85 -3.90
N HIS A 155 -3.72 -9.94 -4.19
CA HIS A 155 -5.16 -9.99 -4.37
C HIS A 155 -5.76 -11.02 -3.41
N VAL A 156 -6.68 -10.59 -2.54
CA VAL A 156 -7.31 -11.45 -1.53
C VAL A 156 -8.83 -11.33 -1.65
N GLU A 157 -9.52 -12.45 -1.80
CA GLU A 157 -10.97 -12.53 -1.55
C GLU A 157 -11.18 -12.80 -0.05
N THR A 158 -12.07 -12.06 0.59
CA THR A 158 -12.17 -12.00 2.07
C THR A 158 -13.33 -12.79 2.63
#